data_AF-A0A9X1QVJ0-F1
#
_entry.id   AF-A0A9X1QVJ0-F1
#
_cell.length_a   1.000
_cell.length_b   1.000
_cell.length_c   1.000
_cell.angle_alpha   90.00
_cell.angle_beta   90.00
_cell.angle_gamma   90.00
#
_symmetry.space_group_name_H-M   'P 1'
#
loop_
_entity.id
_entity.type
_entity.pdbx_description
1 polymer ?
#
loop_
_entity_poly.entity_id
_entity_poly.type
_entity_poly.pdbx_seq_one_letter_code
_entity_poly.pdbx_strand_id
1 'polypeptide(L)'
;MKKKKLLKKLNALHQSNLHFLQPKESRMGKYYEIAIPMDSHLELMFLICNLLKVCILAMGEPELINDRQIPQPEHNVKEVLRHILHLIPLEELQFVDEVSELLKSIKQE
;
A
#
# COMPACT_ATOMS: atom_id res chain seq x y z
N MET A 1 -6.70 -36.98 0.95
CA MET A 1 -7.71 -35.94 1.32
C MET A 1 -7.11 -34.65 1.89
N LYS A 2 -6.13 -34.69 2.81
CA LYS A 2 -5.53 -33.50 3.45
C LYS A 2 -5.01 -32.42 2.46
N LYS A 3 -4.25 -32.81 1.43
CA LYS A 3 -3.67 -31.89 0.41
C LYS A 3 -4.72 -31.08 -0.37
N LYS A 4 -5.84 -31.72 -0.74
CA LYS A 4 -6.94 -31.08 -1.49
C LYS A 4 -7.72 -30.08 -0.64
N LYS A 5 -7.85 -30.36 0.67
CA LYS A 5 -8.47 -29.46 1.66
C LYS A 5 -7.58 -28.25 1.94
N LEU A 6 -6.27 -28.47 2.02
CA LEU A 6 -5.26 -27.42 2.18
C LEU A 6 -5.25 -26.44 1.00
N LEU A 7 -5.21 -26.96 -0.23
CA LEU A 7 -5.27 -26.16 -1.46
C LEU A 7 -6.54 -25.29 -1.55
N LYS A 8 -7.69 -25.84 -1.14
CA LYS A 8 -8.94 -25.06 -1.05
C LYS A 8 -8.83 -23.90 -0.07
N LYS A 9 -8.22 -24.13 1.09
CA LYS A 9 -8.04 -23.11 2.13
C LYS A 9 -7.07 -22.00 1.66
N LEU A 10 -5.97 -22.38 1.03
CA LEU A 10 -5.01 -21.44 0.43
C LEU A 10 -5.63 -20.58 -0.68
N ASN A 11 -6.42 -21.18 -1.58
CA ASN A 11 -7.11 -20.42 -2.62
C ASN A 11 -8.16 -19.45 -2.07
N ALA A 12 -8.89 -19.86 -1.02
CA ALA A 12 -9.84 -18.96 -0.35
C ALA A 12 -9.12 -17.75 0.27
N LEU A 13 -8.02 -17.99 0.99
CA LEU A 13 -7.18 -16.94 1.58
C LEU A 13 -6.56 -16.01 0.53
N HIS A 14 -6.11 -16.56 -0.59
CA HIS A 14 -5.57 -15.78 -1.70
C HIS A 14 -6.64 -14.83 -2.27
N GLN A 15 -7.86 -15.34 -2.50
CA GLN A 15 -8.94 -14.53 -3.08
C GLN A 15 -9.45 -13.44 -2.12
N SER A 16 -9.45 -13.68 -0.82
CA SER A 16 -9.95 -12.71 0.15
C SER A 16 -8.93 -11.61 0.48
N ASN A 17 -7.63 -11.91 0.38
CA ASN A 17 -6.61 -11.05 1.01
C ASN A 17 -5.49 -10.57 0.06
N LEU A 18 -5.45 -10.98 -1.21
CA LEU A 18 -4.48 -10.48 -2.21
C LEU A 18 -5.19 -9.69 -3.31
N HIS A 19 -5.58 -8.46 -2.99
CA HIS A 19 -6.33 -7.57 -3.90
C HIS A 19 -5.68 -6.20 -4.10
N PHE A 20 -4.80 -5.79 -3.18
CA PHE A 20 -4.05 -4.53 -3.22
C PHE A 20 -2.86 -4.59 -4.19
N LEU A 21 -2.08 -5.68 -4.15
CA LEU A 21 -0.97 -5.92 -5.07
C LEU A 21 -1.39 -6.91 -6.16
N GLN A 22 -1.74 -6.40 -7.33
CA GLN A 22 -2.20 -7.25 -8.43
C GLN A 22 -1.04 -7.62 -9.35
N PRO A 23 -0.75 -8.92 -9.53
CA PRO A 23 0.26 -9.35 -10.48
C PRO A 23 -0.20 -9.06 -11.92
N LYS A 24 0.68 -8.45 -12.70
CA LYS A 24 0.50 -8.16 -14.12
C LYS A 24 1.67 -8.72 -14.93
N GLU A 25 1.38 -9.03 -16.18
CA GLU A 25 2.37 -9.46 -17.15
C GLU A 25 2.41 -8.45 -18.29
N SER A 26 3.60 -7.95 -18.61
CA SER A 26 3.85 -7.19 -19.84
C SER A 26 4.96 -7.85 -20.66
N ARG A 27 5.24 -7.28 -21.83
CA ARG A 27 6.40 -7.68 -22.65
C ARG A 27 7.74 -7.56 -21.92
N MET A 28 7.82 -6.79 -20.84
CA MET A 28 9.03 -6.62 -20.01
C MET A 28 9.12 -7.59 -18.83
N GLY A 29 8.12 -8.45 -18.62
CA GLY A 29 8.09 -9.44 -17.54
C GLY A 29 6.94 -9.28 -16.55
N LYS A 30 7.07 -9.95 -15.41
CA LYS A 30 6.10 -9.94 -14.30
C LYS A 30 6.35 -8.76 -13.38
N TYR A 31 5.31 -8.00 -13.07
CA TYR A 31 5.36 -6.88 -12.14
C TYR A 31 4.06 -6.81 -11.34
N TYR A 32 4.04 -6.01 -10.28
CA TYR A 32 2.85 -5.79 -9.46
C TYR A 32 2.38 -4.34 -9.62
N GLU A 33 1.09 -4.16 -9.79
CA GLU A 33 0.45 -2.84 -9.76
C GLU A 33 -0.27 -2.66 -8.41
N ILE A 34 -0.21 -1.43 -7.92
CA ILE A 34 -1.02 -0.98 -6.78
C ILE A 34 -2.07 -0.03 -7.34
N ALA A 35 -3.35 -0.35 -7.11
CA ALA A 35 -4.45 0.56 -7.40
C ALA A 35 -4.74 1.39 -6.16
N ILE A 36 -4.52 2.70 -6.23
CA ILE A 36 -4.87 3.62 -5.14
C ILE A 36 -6.31 4.10 -5.38
N PRO A 37 -7.29 3.72 -4.53
CA PRO A 37 -8.65 4.19 -4.67
C PRO A 37 -8.71 5.71 -4.43
N MET A 38 -9.36 6.42 -5.34
CA MET A 38 -9.52 7.88 -5.32
C MET A 38 -10.93 8.21 -5.78
N ASP A 39 -11.59 9.14 -5.09
CA ASP A 39 -12.95 9.57 -5.40
C ASP A 39 -12.99 10.55 -6.59
N SER A 40 -11.85 11.18 -6.93
CA SER A 40 -11.73 12.06 -8.09
C SER A 40 -10.30 12.27 -8.56
N HIS A 41 -10.13 12.78 -9.78
CA HIS A 41 -8.84 13.24 -10.28
C HIS A 41 -8.26 14.40 -9.46
N LEU A 42 -9.12 15.25 -8.89
CA LEU A 42 -8.69 16.36 -8.04
C LEU A 42 -8.06 15.86 -6.73
N GLU A 43 -8.64 14.82 -6.13
CA GLU A 43 -8.09 14.17 -4.94
C GLU A 43 -6.72 13.54 -5.22
N LEU A 44 -6.57 12.87 -6.37
CA LEU A 44 -5.27 12.34 -6.81
C LEU A 44 -4.23 13.46 -6.95
N MET A 45 -4.59 14.60 -7.53
CA MET A 45 -3.69 15.75 -7.63
C MET A 45 -3.35 16.35 -6.28
N PHE A 46 -4.30 16.42 -5.33
CA PHE A 46 -4.01 16.82 -3.97
C PHE A 46 -3.03 15.88 -3.28
N LEU A 47 -3.18 14.56 -3.44
CA LEU A 47 -2.22 13.58 -2.93
C LEU A 47 -0.81 13.85 -3.48
N ILE A 48 -0.66 13.97 -4.80
CA ILE A 48 0.64 14.20 -5.43
C ILE A 48 1.26 15.53 -4.96
N CYS A 49 0.47 16.61 -4.91
CA CYS A 49 0.94 17.89 -4.40
C CYS A 49 1.40 17.80 -2.94
N ASN A 50 0.65 17.10 -2.08
CA ASN A 50 1.00 16.97 -0.67
C ASN A 50 2.26 16.12 -0.47
N LEU A 51 2.43 15.03 -1.23
CA LEU A 51 3.66 14.22 -1.23
C LEU A 51 4.89 15.07 -1.58
N LEU A 52 4.81 15.85 -2.67
CA LEU A 52 5.89 16.73 -3.10
C LEU A 52 6.24 17.78 -2.03
N LYS A 53 5.22 18.40 -1.41
CA LYS A 53 5.43 19.39 -0.34
C LYS A 53 6.16 18.80 0.87
N VAL A 54 5.81 17.57 1.28
CA VAL A 54 6.50 16.89 2.39
C VAL A 54 7.94 16.53 2.02
N CYS A 55 8.20 16.07 0.79
CA CYS A 55 9.57 15.84 0.32
C CYS A 55 10.41 17.13 0.34
N ILE A 56 9.83 18.25 -0.09
CA ILE A 56 10.48 19.57 -0.06
C ILE A 56 10.81 19.99 1.38
N LEU A 57 9.87 19.84 2.32
CA LEU A 57 10.13 20.11 3.75
C LEU A 57 11.22 19.20 4.33
N ALA A 58 11.20 17.91 4.01
CA ALA A 58 12.18 16.94 4.50
C ALA A 58 13.60 17.19 3.96
N MET A 59 13.74 17.81 2.78
CA MET A 59 15.03 18.18 2.19
C MET A 59 15.70 19.39 2.85
N GLY A 60 15.05 20.07 3.80
CA GLY A 60 15.74 20.96 4.72
C GLY A 60 16.21 22.30 4.13
N GLU A 61 15.43 22.93 3.25
CA GLU A 61 15.62 24.35 2.92
C GLU A 61 14.49 25.24 3.46
N PRO A 62 14.34 25.36 4.80
CA PRO A 62 13.35 26.24 5.40
C PRO A 62 13.56 27.72 5.06
N GLU A 63 14.76 28.11 4.62
CA GLU A 63 15.10 29.50 4.27
C GLU A 63 14.66 29.90 2.84
N LEU A 64 14.37 28.93 1.96
CA LEU A 64 13.91 29.19 0.59
C LEU A 64 12.41 28.95 0.38
N ILE A 65 11.76 28.25 1.31
CA ILE A 65 10.32 27.95 1.24
C ILE A 65 9.55 29.06 1.98
N ASN A 66 9.09 30.05 1.23
CA ASN A 66 8.10 31.00 1.73
C ASN A 66 6.76 30.27 1.97
N ASP A 67 6.03 30.61 3.04
CA ASP A 67 4.65 30.16 3.33
C ASP A 67 3.70 30.27 2.10
N ARG A 68 4.01 31.15 1.14
CA ARG A 68 3.30 31.27 -0.14
C ARG A 68 3.49 30.09 -1.10
N GLN A 69 4.63 29.41 -1.05
CA GLN A 69 4.94 28.26 -1.92
C GLN A 69 4.42 26.95 -1.34
N ILE A 70 4.50 26.78 -0.01
CA ILE A 70 3.96 25.63 0.70
C ILE A 70 3.08 26.14 1.85
N PRO A 71 1.82 26.48 1.58
CA PRO A 71 0.92 26.93 2.63
C PRO A 71 0.59 25.76 3.57
N GLN A 72 0.58 26.05 4.88
CA GLN A 72 0.17 25.12 5.94
C GLN A 72 0.97 23.80 5.97
N PRO A 73 2.29 23.86 6.22
CA PRO A 73 3.16 22.68 6.20
C PRO A 73 2.67 21.54 7.11
N GLU A 74 2.18 21.85 8.32
CA GLU A 74 1.61 20.85 9.24
C GLU A 74 0.38 20.13 8.67
N HIS A 75 -0.50 20.86 7.98
CA HIS A 75 -1.66 20.27 7.31
C HIS A 75 -1.22 19.34 6.17
N ASN A 76 -0.26 19.78 5.35
CA ASN A 76 0.24 18.94 4.26
C ASN A 76 0.89 17.64 4.77
N VAL A 77 1.67 17.71 5.85
CA VAL A 77 2.23 16.52 6.53
C VAL A 77 1.12 15.60 7.00
N LYS A 78 0.09 16.13 7.66
CA LYS A 78 -1.06 15.35 8.14
C LYS A 78 -1.80 14.65 6.99
N GLU A 79 -2.01 15.33 5.88
CA GLU A 79 -2.67 14.75 4.70
C GLU A 79 -1.84 13.62 4.08
N VAL A 80 -0.52 13.80 3.92
CA VAL A 80 0.36 12.72 3.43
C VAL A 80 0.31 11.51 4.35
N LEU A 81 0.40 11.71 5.66
CA LEU A 81 0.31 10.61 6.62
C LEU A 81 -1.02 9.85 6.50
N ARG A 82 -2.14 10.57 6.33
CA ARG A 82 -3.45 9.95 6.07
C ARG A 82 -3.46 9.13 4.79
N HIS A 83 -2.82 9.60 3.72
CA HIS A 83 -2.77 8.85 2.48
C HIS A 83 -1.80 7.65 2.54
N ILE A 84 -0.68 7.76 3.24
CA ILE A 84 0.24 6.64 3.49
C ILE A 84 -0.49 5.48 4.19
N LEU A 85 -1.43 5.76 5.10
CA LEU A 85 -2.22 4.70 5.74
C LEU A 85 -3.00 3.85 4.72
N HIS A 86 -3.50 4.45 3.64
CA HIS A 86 -4.18 3.72 2.56
C HIS A 86 -3.22 2.99 1.61
N LEU A 87 -1.91 3.23 1.73
CA LEU A 87 -0.88 2.53 0.95
C LEU A 87 -0.34 1.28 1.64
N ILE A 88 -0.68 1.05 2.91
CA ILE A 88 -0.24 -0.11 3.66
C ILE A 88 -1.19 -1.28 3.32
N PRO A 89 -0.70 -2.37 2.71
CA PRO A 89 -1.52 -3.52 2.34
C PRO A 89 -1.78 -4.41 3.56
N LEU A 90 -2.63 -3.92 4.48
CA LEU A 90 -2.87 -4.58 5.77
C LEU A 90 -3.49 -5.97 5.58
N GLU A 91 -4.38 -6.14 4.61
CA GLU A 91 -5.00 -7.42 4.30
C GLU A 91 -3.97 -8.45 3.79
N GLU A 92 -3.03 -8.04 2.93
CA GLU A 92 -1.95 -8.91 2.46
C GLU A 92 -0.98 -9.27 3.58
N LEU A 93 -0.69 -8.35 4.49
CA LEU A 93 0.13 -8.64 5.66
C LEU A 93 -0.56 -9.66 6.58
N GLN A 94 -1.88 -9.52 6.78
CA GLN A 94 -2.67 -10.51 7.52
C GLN A 94 -2.67 -11.87 6.81
N PHE A 95 -2.74 -11.91 5.48
CA PHE A 95 -2.59 -13.16 4.72
C PHE A 95 -1.24 -13.84 4.96
N VAL A 96 -0.15 -13.08 4.99
CA VAL A 96 1.20 -13.62 5.26
C VAL A 96 1.27 -14.27 6.63
N ASP A 97 0.65 -13.66 7.64
CA ASP A 97 0.58 -14.21 9.00
C ASP A 97 -0.25 -15.51 9.05
N GLU A 98 -1.43 -15.51 8.43
CA GLU A 98 -2.32 -16.69 8.40
C GLU A 98 -1.69 -17.87 7.64
N VAL A 99 -0.99 -17.61 6.54
CA VAL A 99 -0.23 -18.63 5.81
C VAL A 99 0.96 -19.15 6.64
N SER A 100 1.66 -18.28 7.35
CA SER A 100 2.75 -18.68 8.25
C SER A 100 2.27 -19.62 9.35
N GLU A 101 1.14 -19.31 10.01
CA GLU A 101 0.54 -20.18 11.01
C GLU A 101 0.08 -21.51 10.43
N LEU A 102 -0.55 -21.49 9.25
CA LEU A 102 -0.91 -22.70 8.52
C LEU A 102 0.31 -23.60 8.26
N LEU A 103 1.42 -23.01 7.81
CA LEU A 103 2.66 -23.74 7.53
C LEU A 103 3.31 -24.31 8.80
N LYS A 104 3.29 -23.59 9.93
CA LYS A 104 3.75 -24.11 11.23
C LYS A 104 2.94 -25.31 11.68
N SER A 105 1.62 -25.27 11.52
CA SER A 105 0.72 -26.38 11.90
C SER A 105 0.96 -27.66 11.09
N ILE A 106 1.47 -27.53 9.86
CA ILE A 106 1.80 -28.67 8.99
C ILE A 106 3.16 -29.27 9.34
N LYS A 107 4.11 -28.47 9.86
CA LYS A 107 5.44 -28.94 10.28
C LYS A 107 5.43 -29.70 11.61
N GLN A 108 4.33 -29.63 12.36
CA GLN A 108 4.14 -30.33 13.64
C GLN A 108 3.41 -31.69 13.49
N GLU A 109 3.00 -32.06 12.26
CA GLU A 109 2.59 -33.43 11.88
C GLU A 109 3.76 -34.20 11.25
#